data_AF-A0A2S5T7K4-F1
#
_entry.id   AF-A0A2S5T7K4-F1
#
_cell.length_a   1.000
_cell.length_b   1.000
_cell.length_c   1.000
_cell.angle_alpha   90.00
_cell.angle_beta   90.00
_cell.angle_gamma   90.00
#
_symmetry.space_group_name_H-M   'P 1'
#
loop_
_entity.id
_entity.type
_entity.pdbx_description
1 polymer ?
#
loop_
_entity_poly.entity_id
_entity_poly.type
_entity_poly.pdbx_seq_one_letter_code
_entity_poly.pdbx_strand_id
1 'polypeptide(L)' 'MELPKLQWIRRCAQRFLDTNPWLDADQAITLAAGLWPLADEWRSPEEAADTEAAAWEDDPDEPPPAARRTLH' A
#
# COMPACT_ATOMS: atom_id res chain seq x y z
N MET A 1 -2.30 -13.84 17.33
CA MET A 1 -1.78 -12.55 17.83
C MET A 1 -1.91 -11.57 16.68
N GLU A 2 -2.93 -10.72 16.72
CA GLU A 2 -3.14 -9.68 15.72
C GLU A 2 -1.98 -8.67 15.80
N LEU A 3 -1.34 -8.37 14.67
CA LEU A 3 -0.34 -7.30 14.62
C LEU A 3 -1.06 -5.98 14.90
N PRO A 4 -0.55 -5.12 15.80
CA PRO A 4 -1.18 -3.83 16.08
C PRO A 4 -1.23 -3.02 14.78
N LYS A 5 -2.38 -2.38 14.51
CA LYS A 5 -2.68 -1.59 13.30
C LYS A 5 -1.49 -0.81 12.75
N LEU A 6 -0.82 -0.05 13.61
CA LEU A 6 0.33 0.79 13.21
C LEU A 6 1.53 -0.03 12.72
N GLN A 7 1.80 -1.20 13.31
CA GLN A 7 2.88 -2.06 12.82
C GLN A 7 2.53 -2.71 11.47
N TRP A 8 1.27 -3.11 11.28
CA TRP A 8 0.82 -3.66 10.00
C TRP A 8 0.96 -2.62 8.89
N ILE A 9 0.41 -1.41 9.12
CA ILE A 9 0.50 -0.29 8.18
C ILE A 9 1.97 0.04 7.89
N ARG A 10 2.83 0.09 8.92
CA ARG A 10 4.25 0.39 8.74
C ARG A 10 4.96 -0.67 7.87
N ARG A 11 4.67 -1.96 8.06
CA ARG A 11 5.27 -3.03 7.25
C ARG A 11 4.79 -2.98 5.80
N CYS A 12 3.50 -2.77 5.61
CA CYS A 12 2.89 -2.62 4.28
C CYS A 12 3.48 -1.40 3.55
N ALA A 13 3.56 -0.24 4.21
CA ALA A 13 4.18 0.96 3.67
C ALA A 13 5.67 0.76 3.34
N GLN A 14 6.41 0.08 4.23
CA GLN A 14 7.81 -0.24 3.98
C GLN A 14 7.97 -1.12 2.74
N ARG A 15 7.06 -2.08 2.54
CA ARG A 15 7.06 -2.94 1.35
C ARG A 15 6.80 -2.14 0.08
N PHE A 16 5.84 -1.22 0.09
CA PHE A 16 5.60 -0.31 -1.03
C PHE A 16 6.84 0.49 -1.40
N LEU A 17 7.55 1.05 -0.42
CA LEU A 17 8.77 1.83 -0.67
C LEU A 17 9.94 0.98 -1.20
N ASP A 18 10.01 -0.29 -0.79
CA ASP A 18 11.04 -1.23 -1.23
C ASP A 18 10.85 -1.62 -2.70
N THR A 19 9.61 -1.84 -3.12
CA THR A 19 9.26 -2.25 -4.48
C THR A 19 9.07 -1.06 -5.43
N ASN A 20 8.70 0.11 -4.91
CA ASN A 20 8.40 1.31 -5.68
C ASN A 20 9.23 2.51 -5.19
N PRO A 21 10.46 2.69 -5.68
CA PRO A 21 11.35 3.78 -5.23
C PRO A 21 10.86 5.18 -5.63
N TRP A 22 9.84 5.26 -6.50
CA TRP A 22 9.19 6.50 -6.91
C TRP A 22 8.04 6.93 -5.99
N LEU A 23 7.61 6.06 -5.06
CA LEU A 23 6.58 6.36 -4.06
C LEU A 23 7.17 7.18 -2.90
N ASP A 24 6.45 8.22 -2.49
CA ASP A 24 6.81 8.99 -1.30
C ASP A 24 6.36 8.27 -0.01
N ALA A 25 7.03 8.54 1.12
CA ALA A 25 6.71 7.87 2.38
C ALA A 25 5.28 8.15 2.84
N ASP A 26 4.79 9.38 2.66
CA ASP A 26 3.41 9.76 3.01
C ASP A 26 2.38 9.03 2.14
N GLN A 27 2.71 8.86 0.85
CA GLN A 27 1.88 8.12 -0.10
C GLN A 27 1.83 6.63 0.27
N ALA A 28 2.98 6.01 0.55
CA ALA A 28 3.06 4.61 0.96
C ALA A 28 2.28 4.35 2.27
N ILE A 29 2.33 5.27 3.23
CA ILE A 29 1.54 5.20 4.46
C ILE A 29 0.05 5.32 4.17
N THR A 30 -0.35 6.24 3.30
CA THR A 30 -1.75 6.43 2.91
C THR A 30 -2.33 5.17 2.25
N LEU A 31 -1.57 4.56 1.35
CA LEU A 31 -1.93 3.30 0.69
C LEU A 31 -2.06 2.16 1.68
N ALA A 32 -1.04 1.97 2.53
CA ALA A 32 -1.06 0.97 3.57
C ALA A 32 -2.21 1.15 4.57
N ALA A 33 -2.56 2.40 4.91
CA ALA A 33 -3.72 2.69 5.75
C ALA A 33 -5.05 2.38 5.06
N GLY A 34 -5.11 2.52 3.73
CA GLY A 34 -6.26 2.15 2.90
C GLY A 34 -6.49 0.63 2.83
N LEU A 35 -5.42 -0.17 2.94
CA LEU A 35 -5.50 -1.64 2.95
C LEU A 35 -5.82 -2.23 4.33
N TRP A 36 -5.61 -1.48 5.40
CA TRP A 36 -5.88 -1.95 6.78
C TRP A 36 -7.31 -2.47 7.04
N PRO A 37 -8.40 -1.88 6.50
CA PRO A 37 -9.75 -2.40 6.69
C PRO A 37 -9.93 -3.84 6.19
N LEU A 38 -9.10 -4.26 5.23
CA LEU A 38 -9.07 -5.59 4.65
C LEU A 38 -7.92 -6.45 5.23
N ALA A 39 -7.23 -5.99 6.28
CA ALA A 39 -6.03 -6.63 6.83
C ALA A 39 -6.25 -8.09 7.28
N ASP A 40 -7.49 -8.46 7.63
CA ASP A 40 -7.87 -9.83 8.00
C ASP A 40 -7.96 -10.78 6.79
N GLU A 41 -8.22 -10.23 5.60
CA GLU A 41 -8.27 -10.98 4.34
C GLU A 41 -6.88 -11.28 3.79
N TRP A 42 -5.88 -10.51 4.20
CA TRP A 42 -4.49 -10.65 3.78
C TRP A 42 -3.70 -11.55 4.73
N ARG A 43 -2.89 -12.45 4.18
CA ARG A 43 -2.01 -13.30 5.00
C ARG A 43 -0.92 -12.49 5.70
N SER A 44 -0.49 -11.39 5.10
CA SER A 44 0.55 -10.49 5.63
C SER A 44 0.45 -9.08 5.03
N PRO A 45 0.95 -8.05 5.73
CA PRO A 45 1.00 -6.69 5.18
C PRO A 45 1.83 -6.57 3.90
N GLU A 46 2.84 -7.42 3.75
CA GLU A 46 3.69 -7.49 2.57
C GLU A 46 2.91 -8.02 1.35
N GLU A 47 2.14 -9.11 1.52
CA GLU A 47 1.29 -9.67 0.46
C GLU A 47 0.22 -8.67 -0.03
N ALA A 48 -0.36 -7.91 0.90
CA ALA A 48 -1.32 -6.85 0.57
C ALA A 48 -0.66 -5.75 -0.29
N ALA A 49 0.57 -5.36 0.04
CA ALA A 49 1.31 -4.35 -0.70
C ALA A 49 1.73 -4.85 -2.09
N ASP A 50 2.24 -6.08 -2.21
CA ASP A 50 2.61 -6.67 -3.51
C ASP A 50 1.37 -6.81 -4.42
N THR A 51 0.23 -7.24 -3.87
CA THR A 51 -1.01 -7.40 -4.65
C THR A 51 -1.54 -6.07 -5.15
N GLU A 52 -1.58 -5.05 -4.28
CA GLU A 52 -2.02 -3.71 -4.68
C GLU A 52 -1.04 -3.07 -5.70
N ALA A 53 0.27 -3.26 -5.51
CA ALA A 53 1.27 -2.77 -6.45
C ALA A 53 1.14 -3.43 -7.83
N ALA A 54 0.91 -4.75 -7.87
CA ALA A 54 0.67 -5.49 -9.12
C ALA A 54 -0.60 -5.01 -9.84
N ALA A 55 -1.62 -4.59 -9.11
CA ALA A 55 -2.84 -4.03 -9.71
C ALA A 55 -2.58 -2.70 -10.44
N TRP A 56 -1.62 -1.88 -9.99
CA TRP A 56 -1.23 -0.65 -10.69
C TRP A 56 -0.46 -0.91 -11.99
N GLU A 57 0.22 -2.06 -12.09
CA GLU A 57 0.96 -2.43 -13.30
C GLU A 57 0.03 -3.03 -14.38
N ASP A 58 -1.06 -3.70 -13.97
CA ASP A 58 -2.03 -4.31 -14.89
C ASP A 58 -2.98 -3.26 -15.52
N ASP A 59 -3.30 -2.19 -14.78
CA ASP A 59 -4.13 -1.08 -15.27
C ASP A 59 -3.32 0.23 -15.33
N PRO A 60 -2.70 0.56 -16.49
CA PRO A 60 -1.84 1.74 -16.63
C PRO A 60 -2.60 3.07 -16.57
N ASP A 61 -3.93 3.05 -16.66
CA ASP A 61 -4.79 4.22 -16.49
C ASP A 61 -5.19 4.42 -15.01
N GLU A 62 -4.86 3.46 -14.15
CA GLU A 62 -5.16 3.50 -12.72
C GLU A 62 -3.90 3.78 -11.88
N PRO A 63 -3.47 5.06 -11.79
CA PRO A 63 -2.33 5.40 -10.97
C PRO A 63 -2.64 5.05 -9.50
N PRO A 64 -1.61 4.79 -8.67
CA PRO A 64 -1.82 4.42 -7.29
C PRO A 64 -2.77 5.41 -6.61
N PRO A 65 -3.64 4.97 -5.68
CA PRO A 65 -4.62 5.83 -5.01
C PRO A 65 -4.04 7.14 -4.45
N ALA A 66 -2.75 7.17 -4.15
CA ALA A 66 -2.02 8.34 -3.68
C ALA A 66 -1.70 9.39 -4.78
N ALA A 67 -1.45 8.98 -6.02
CA ALA A 67 -1.21 9.87 -7.15
C ALA A 67 -2.50 10.58 -7.63
N ARG A 68 -3.68 10.05 -7.29
CA ARG A 68 -4.97 10.70 -7.55
C ARG A 68 -5.16 12.02 -6.78
N ARG A 69 -4.37 12.28 -5.71
CA ARG A 69 -4.50 13.48 -4.86
C ARG A 69 -3.64 14.68 -5.26
N THR A 70 -2.77 14.55 -6.28
CA THR A 70 -1.90 15.66 -6.74
C THR A 70 -2.36 16.34 -8.03
N LEU A 71 -3.50 15.94 -8.60
CA LEU A 71 -3.99 16.44 -9.88
C LEU A 71 -5.14 17.47 -9.78
N HIS A 72 -5.44 18.02 -8.60
CA HIS A 72 -6.51 19.02 -8.45
C HIS A 72 -6.03 20.41 -8.03
#